data_AF-W1XX30-F1
#
_entry.id   AF-W1XX30-F1
#
_cell.length_a   1.000
_cell.length_b   1.000
_cell.length_c   1.000
_cell.angle_alpha   90.00
_cell.angle_beta   90.00
_cell.angle_gamma   90.00
#
_symmetry.space_group_name_H-M   'P 1'
#
loop_
_entity.id
_entity.type
_entity.pdbx_description
1 polymer ?
#
loop_
_entity_poly.entity_id
_entity_poly.type
_entity_poly.pdbx_seq_one_letter_code
_entity_poly.pdbx_strand_id
1 'polypeptide(L)'
;MTDQAEKKHSAFWGVMVIAGTVIGGGMFALPVDLAGAWFFWGAFILIIAWFSMLHSGLLLLEANLNYPVGSSFNTITKDLIGNTWNIISGITVAFVLYILTYAYISANGAIISE
;
A
#
# COMPACT_ATOMS: atom_id res chain seq x y z
N MET A 1 -15.14 39.70 0.28
CA MET A 1 -13.68 39.61 0.45
C MET A 1 -13.44 38.58 1.54
N THR A 2 -13.64 37.29 1.24
CA THR A 2 -12.58 36.31 0.88
C THR A 2 -11.52 36.22 1.96
N ASP A 3 -11.64 35.22 2.83
CA ASP A 3 -10.53 34.40 3.34
C ASP A 3 -11.10 33.18 4.07
N GLN A 4 -11.47 32.17 3.28
CA GLN A 4 -11.71 30.82 3.79
C GLN A 4 -10.34 30.16 3.88
N ALA A 5 -9.80 30.09 5.09
CA ALA A 5 -8.55 29.42 5.40
C ALA A 5 -8.59 27.97 4.86
N GLU A 6 -7.85 27.73 3.77
CA GLU A 6 -7.60 26.42 3.21
C GLU A 6 -6.86 25.59 4.27
N LYS A 7 -7.57 24.70 4.97
CA LYS A 7 -6.96 23.69 5.85
C LYS A 7 -6.21 22.69 4.98
N LYS A 8 -5.02 23.06 4.56
CA LYS A 8 -4.04 22.18 3.94
C LYS A 8 -3.62 21.17 5.00
N HIS A 9 -4.33 20.03 5.08
CA HIS A 9 -3.88 18.91 5.90
C HIS A 9 -2.41 18.65 5.52
N SER A 10 -1.52 18.86 6.48
CA SER A 10 -0.08 18.83 6.21
C SER A 10 0.28 17.47 5.65
N ALA A 11 0.97 17.43 4.50
CA ALA A 11 1.46 16.20 3.87
C ALA A 11 2.19 15.28 4.88
N PHE A 12 2.76 15.89 5.92
CA PHE A 12 3.30 15.22 7.09
C PHE A 12 2.35 14.20 7.74
N TRP A 13 1.09 14.56 7.99
CA TRP A 13 0.09 13.65 8.55
C TRP A 13 -0.24 12.49 7.59
N GLY A 14 -0.31 12.77 6.29
CA GLY A 14 -0.53 11.75 5.28
C GLY A 14 0.62 10.73 5.22
N VAL A 15 1.86 11.22 5.22
CA VAL A 15 3.07 10.36 5.25
C VAL A 15 3.10 9.53 6.53
N MET A 16 2.74 10.11 7.68
CA MET A 16 2.76 9.40 8.97
C MET A 16 1.74 8.24 9.01
N VAL A 17 0.55 8.42 8.44
CA VAL A 17 -0.46 7.35 8.33
C VAL A 17 0.02 6.23 7.40
N ILE A 18 0.56 6.58 6.23
CA ILE A 18 1.07 5.60 5.27
C ILE A 18 2.26 4.82 5.86
N ALA A 19 3.19 5.51 6.53
CA ALA A 19 4.31 4.85 7.20
C ALA A 19 3.84 3.87 8.28
N GLY A 20 2.82 4.25 9.05
CA GLY A 20 2.23 3.39 10.09
C GLY A 20 1.57 2.12 9.56
N THR A 21 0.90 2.18 8.40
CA THR A 21 0.28 0.99 7.80
C THR A 21 1.29 0.09 7.09
N VAL A 22 2.35 0.65 6.51
CA VAL A 22 3.42 -0.12 5.83
C VAL A 22 4.30 -0.87 6.84
N ILE A 23 4.58 -0.31 8.01
CA ILE A 23 5.41 -0.92 9.08
C ILE A 23 4.67 -2.04 9.85
N GLY A 24 3.40 -2.33 9.53
CA GLY A 24 2.53 -3.25 10.28
C GLY A 24 3.08 -4.65 10.60
N GLY A 25 2.32 -5.45 11.36
CA GLY A 25 2.80 -6.67 12.02
C GLY A 25 3.52 -7.72 11.14
N GLY A 26 3.26 -7.74 9.83
CA GLY A 26 3.95 -8.62 8.88
C GLY A 26 5.43 -8.27 8.61
N MET A 27 5.85 -7.02 8.88
CA MET A 27 7.21 -6.57 8.57
C MET A 27 8.28 -7.21 9.46
N PHE A 28 7.92 -7.69 10.65
CA PHE A 28 8.83 -8.42 11.55
C PHE A 28 9.05 -9.87 11.14
N ALA A 29 8.13 -10.48 10.39
CA ALA A 29 8.24 -11.87 9.95
C ALA A 29 9.27 -12.04 8.82
N LEU A 30 9.40 -11.04 7.93
CA LEU A 30 10.24 -11.14 6.74
C LEU A 30 11.76 -11.29 7.03
N PRO A 31 12.37 -10.56 7.98
CA PRO A 31 13.78 -10.75 8.33
C PRO A 31 14.04 -12.09 9.04
N VAL A 32 13.05 -12.59 9.81
CA VAL A 32 13.12 -13.88 10.51
C VAL A 32 13.08 -15.05 9.53
N ASP A 33 12.20 -15.01 8.52
CA ASP A 33 12.10 -16.06 7.50
C ASP A 33 13.33 -16.06 6.57
N LEU A 34 13.94 -14.89 6.32
CA LEU A 34 15.17 -14.77 5.53
C LEU A 34 16.44 -15.17 6.29
N ALA A 35 16.41 -15.33 7.62
CA ALA A 35 17.57 -15.73 8.42
C ALA A 35 18.08 -17.14 8.09
N GLY A 36 17.25 -17.98 7.46
CA GLY A 36 17.62 -19.31 6.96
C GLY A 36 18.27 -19.31 5.57
N ALA A 37 18.09 -18.25 4.77
CA ALA A 37 18.74 -18.08 3.48
C ALA A 37 20.11 -17.40 3.67
N TRP A 38 21.08 -17.64 2.78
CA TRP A 38 22.34 -16.89 2.77
C TRP A 38 22.03 -15.38 2.89
N PHE A 39 22.37 -14.77 4.04
CA PHE A 39 22.02 -13.39 4.41
C PHE A 39 22.24 -12.38 3.27
N PHE A 40 23.33 -12.54 2.53
CA PHE A 40 23.63 -11.71 1.36
C PHE A 40 22.58 -11.80 0.23
N TRP A 41 22.07 -12.99 -0.04
CA TRP A 41 21.03 -13.21 -1.05
C TRP A 41 19.69 -12.63 -0.61
N GLY A 42 19.34 -12.80 0.67
CA GLY A 42 18.16 -12.18 1.28
C GLY A 42 18.21 -10.64 1.25
N ALA A 43 19.36 -10.06 1.60
CA ALA A 43 19.58 -8.61 1.53
C ALA A 43 19.46 -8.08 0.09
N PHE A 44 19.98 -8.81 -0.90
CA PHE A 44 19.87 -8.44 -2.31
C PHE A 44 18.40 -8.42 -2.79
N ILE A 45 17.62 -9.44 -2.42
CA ILE A 45 16.18 -9.50 -2.75
C ILE A 45 15.41 -8.36 -2.07
N LEU A 46 15.73 -8.02 -0.82
CA LEU A 46 15.12 -6.89 -0.12
C LEU A 46 15.39 -5.55 -0.81
N ILE A 47 16.63 -5.32 -1.28
CA ILE A 47 16.97 -4.10 -2.02
C ILE A 47 16.18 -4.02 -3.34
N ILE A 48 16.07 -5.13 -4.08
CA ILE A 48 15.28 -5.19 -5.32
C ILE A 48 13.80 -4.92 -5.04
N ALA A 49 13.23 -5.57 -4.01
CA ALA A 49 11.85 -5.39 -3.63
C ALA A 49 11.57 -3.94 -3.21
N TRP A 50 12.47 -3.33 -2.45
CA TRP A 50 12.36 -1.93 -2.06
C TRP A 50 12.35 -1.00 -3.28
N PHE A 51 13.27 -1.18 -4.22
CA PHE A 51 13.32 -0.36 -5.43
C PHE A 51 12.07 -0.53 -6.28
N SER A 52 11.60 -1.77 -6.47
CA SER A 52 10.38 -2.08 -7.21
C SER A 52 9.15 -1.41 -6.59
N MET A 53 8.99 -1.54 -5.26
CA MET A 53 7.88 -0.95 -4.53
C MET A 53 7.90 0.58 -4.57
N LEU A 54 9.09 1.19 -4.46
CA LEU A 54 9.27 2.64 -4.57
C LEU A 54 8.92 3.16 -5.97
N HIS A 55 9.33 2.44 -7.02
CA HIS A 55 9.02 2.79 -8.39
C HIS A 55 7.51 2.71 -8.68
N SER A 56 6.85 1.63 -8.26
CA SER A 56 5.38 1.51 -8.37
C SER A 56 4.64 2.61 -7.60
N GLY A 57 5.13 3.01 -6.42
CA GLY A 57 4.54 4.10 -5.64
C GLY A 57 4.65 5.46 -6.34
N LEU A 58 5.79 5.75 -6.98
CA LEU A 58 6.00 6.96 -7.77
C LEU A 58 5.07 7.03 -9.00
N LEU A 59 4.91 5.92 -9.73
CA LEU A 59 4.00 5.86 -10.88
C LEU A 59 2.53 6.07 -10.45
N LEU A 60 2.13 5.51 -9.31
CA LEU A 60 0.82 5.75 -8.71
C LEU A 60 0.64 7.21 -8.28
N LEU A 61 1.67 7.85 -7.73
CA LEU A 61 1.63 9.25 -7.33
C LEU A 61 1.50 10.19 -8.54
N GLU A 62 2.27 9.93 -9.60
CA GLU A 62 2.22 10.69 -10.85
C GLU A 62 0.86 10.55 -11.54
N ALA A 63 0.28 9.35 -11.55
CA ALA A 63 -1.08 9.14 -12.02
C ALA A 63 -2.08 9.94 -11.17
N ASN A 64 -2.01 9.87 -9.83
CA ASN A 64 -2.91 10.63 -8.95
C ASN A 64 -2.79 12.15 -9.12
N LEU A 65 -1.60 12.67 -9.43
CA LEU A 65 -1.35 14.11 -9.58
C LEU A 65 -1.83 14.68 -10.92
N ASN A 66 -1.95 13.83 -11.96
CA ASN A 66 -2.47 14.21 -13.28
C ASN A 66 -4.02 14.20 -13.35
N TYR A 67 -4.74 13.77 -12.30
CA TYR A 67 -6.21 13.77 -12.25
C TYR A 67 -6.77 14.84 -11.28
N PRO A 68 -7.91 15.48 -11.62
CA PRO A 68 -8.51 16.53 -10.78
C PRO A 68 -8.95 16.02 -9.40
N VAL A 69 -8.76 16.87 -8.39
CA VAL A 69 -9.05 16.58 -6.97
C VAL A 69 -10.53 16.28 -6.74
N GLY A 70 -10.84 15.04 -6.32
CA GLY A 70 -12.23 14.55 -6.11
C GLY A 70 -12.52 13.16 -6.71
N SER A 71 -11.59 12.60 -7.48
CA SER A 71 -11.71 11.28 -8.12
C SER A 71 -11.20 10.15 -7.21
N SER A 72 -12.09 9.30 -6.71
CA SER A 72 -11.73 8.04 -6.03
C SER A 72 -10.95 7.11 -6.97
N PHE A 73 -10.20 6.12 -6.47
CA PHE A 73 -9.50 5.09 -7.28
C PHE A 73 -10.39 4.49 -8.39
N ASN A 74 -11.70 4.44 -8.12
CA ASN A 74 -12.75 3.98 -9.02
C ASN A 74 -13.03 4.91 -10.23
N THR A 75 -12.51 6.14 -10.23
CA THR A 75 -12.60 7.13 -11.31
C THR A 75 -11.27 7.24 -12.06
N ILE A 76 -10.13 7.14 -11.36
CA ILE A 76 -8.78 7.06 -11.98
C ILE A 76 -8.65 5.82 -12.88
N THR A 77 -9.08 4.66 -12.39
CA THR A 77 -9.07 3.41 -13.19
C THR A 77 -10.11 3.43 -14.32
N LYS A 78 -11.19 4.21 -14.15
CA LYS A 78 -12.25 4.38 -15.14
C LYS A 78 -11.79 5.26 -16.32
N ASP A 79 -10.98 6.29 -16.05
CA ASP A 79 -10.43 7.20 -17.07
C ASP A 79 -9.16 6.67 -17.75
N LEU A 80 -8.28 5.95 -17.05
CA LEU A 80 -7.05 5.40 -17.66
C LEU A 80 -7.31 4.19 -18.57
N ILE A 81 -8.34 3.39 -18.26
CA ILE A 81 -8.37 1.98 -18.67
C ILE A 81 -9.78 1.49 -19.09
N GLY A 82 -10.84 2.24 -18.76
CA GLY A 82 -12.22 1.94 -19.15
C GLY A 82 -13.04 1.17 -18.11
N ASN A 83 -14.37 1.27 -18.20
CA ASN A 83 -15.35 0.86 -17.17
C ASN A 83 -15.27 -0.62 -16.74
N THR A 84 -14.88 -1.53 -17.65
CA THR A 84 -14.80 -2.97 -17.38
C THR A 84 -13.60 -3.36 -16.51
N TRP A 85 -12.45 -2.74 -16.77
CA TRP A 85 -11.20 -3.04 -16.07
C TRP A 85 -11.10 -2.39 -14.69
N ASN A 86 -11.89 -1.34 -14.45
CA ASN A 86 -12.09 -0.75 -13.14
C ASN A 86 -12.78 -1.72 -12.15
N ILE A 87 -13.78 -2.47 -12.62
CA ILE A 87 -14.45 -3.49 -11.79
C ILE A 87 -13.46 -4.61 -11.46
N ILE A 88 -12.68 -5.08 -12.43
CA ILE A 88 -11.67 -6.12 -12.22
C ILE A 88 -10.63 -5.64 -11.19
N SER A 89 -10.10 -4.44 -11.35
CA SER A 89 -9.12 -3.86 -10.42
C SER A 89 -9.71 -3.70 -9.01
N GLY A 90 -10.97 -3.25 -8.91
CA GLY A 90 -11.69 -3.17 -7.64
C GLY A 90 -11.88 -4.53 -6.96
N ILE A 91 -12.24 -5.57 -7.73
CA ILE A 91 -12.36 -6.95 -7.23
C ILE A 91 -10.99 -7.49 -6.78
N THR A 92 -9.92 -7.26 -7.55
CA THR A 92 -8.57 -7.68 -7.19
C THR A 92 -8.12 -7.04 -5.88
N VAL A 93 -8.34 -5.73 -5.71
CA VAL A 93 -8.03 -5.03 -4.47
C VAL A 93 -8.85 -5.60 -3.31
N ALA A 94 -10.17 -5.79 -3.47
CA ALA A 94 -11.02 -6.36 -2.45
C ALA A 94 -10.59 -7.79 -2.04
N PHE A 95 -10.18 -8.61 -2.99
CA PHE A 95 -9.66 -9.94 -2.75
C PHE A 95 -8.34 -9.92 -1.96
N VAL A 96 -7.40 -9.04 -2.32
CA VAL A 96 -6.15 -8.86 -1.58
C VAL A 96 -6.42 -8.40 -0.15
N LEU A 97 -7.31 -7.43 0.06
CA LEU A 97 -7.70 -6.99 1.40
C LEU A 97 -8.33 -8.11 2.24
N TYR A 98 -9.13 -8.98 1.61
CA TYR A 98 -9.74 -10.14 2.30
C TYR A 98 -8.67 -11.13 2.79
N ILE A 99 -7.73 -11.52 1.92
CA ILE A 99 -6.63 -12.42 2.31
C ILE A 99 -5.76 -11.78 3.38
N LEU A 100 -5.45 -10.49 3.26
CA LEU A 100 -4.62 -9.78 4.25
C LEU A 100 -5.30 -9.74 5.61
N THR A 101 -6.62 -9.50 5.65
CA THR A 101 -7.41 -9.53 6.89
C THR A 101 -7.41 -10.92 7.51
N TYR A 102 -7.60 -11.96 6.69
CA TYR A 102 -7.53 -13.35 7.15
C TYR A 102 -6.14 -13.70 7.70
N ALA A 103 -5.08 -13.34 7.00
CA ALA A 103 -3.71 -13.56 7.44
C ALA A 103 -3.42 -12.85 8.77
N TYR A 104 -3.91 -11.61 8.94
CA TYR A 104 -3.77 -10.89 10.18
C TYR A 104 -4.54 -11.58 11.32
N ILE A 105 -5.81 -11.95 11.12
CA ILE A 105 -6.59 -12.67 12.14
C ILE A 105 -5.94 -14.01 12.49
N SER A 106 -5.44 -14.75 11.51
CA SER A 106 -4.77 -16.04 11.72
C SER A 106 -3.45 -15.90 12.48
N ALA A 107 -2.60 -14.97 12.07
CA ALA A 107 -1.32 -14.70 12.74
C ALA A 107 -1.51 -14.19 14.18
N ASN A 108 -2.52 -13.36 14.42
CA ASN A 108 -2.87 -12.91 15.77
C ASN A 108 -3.65 -13.98 16.58
N GLY A 109 -4.32 -14.94 15.92
CA GLY A 109 -4.97 -16.06 16.59
C GLY A 109 -3.95 -17.07 17.13
N ALA A 110 -2.87 -17.29 16.39
CA ALA A 110 -1.77 -18.17 16.79
C ALA A 110 -1.10 -17.76 18.11
N ILE A 111 -1.07 -16.46 18.42
CA ILE A 111 -0.49 -15.92 19.68
C ILE A 111 -1.43 -16.02 20.90
N ILE A 112 -2.71 -16.37 20.72
CA ILE A 112 -3.65 -16.64 21.84
C ILE A 112 -3.77 -18.15 22.11
N SER A 113 -3.47 -19.00 21.12
CA SER A 113 -3.52 -20.46 21.25
C SER A 113 -2.26 -21.10 21.85
N GLU A 114 -1.28 -20.29 22.24
CA GLU A 114 -0.06 -20.72 22.96
C GLU A 114 -0.13 -20.34 24.45
#